data_AF-W4V7B5-F1
#
_entry.id   AF-W4V7B5-F1
#
_cell.length_a   1.000
_cell.length_b   1.000
_cell.length_c   1.000
_cell.angle_alpha   90.00
_cell.angle_beta   90.00
_cell.angle_gamma   90.00
#
_symmetry.space_group_name_H-M   'P 1'
#
loop_
_entity.id
_entity.type
_entity.pdbx_description
1 polymer ?
#
loop_
_entity_poly.entity_id
_entity_poly.type
_entity_poly.pdbx_seq_one_letter_code
_entity_poly.pdbx_strand_id
1 'polypeptide(L)'
;MPGVESIVPIMKPYKLAGKELKQEPTIVEVGDVRIGGNEVVVMAGPCAIENEQIYVETAKKVKAAGAKILRGGASSPVHPLMPSKAWKKTDLK
;
A
#
# COMPACT_ATOMS: atom_id res chain seq x y z
N MET A 1 -27.02 -14.79 -22.81
CA MET A 1 -26.97 -15.99 -23.69
C MET A 1 -28.11 -16.91 -23.27
N PRO A 2 -29.19 -17.03 -24.06
CA PRO A 2 -30.21 -18.04 -23.80
C PRO A 2 -29.59 -19.43 -23.98
N GLY A 3 -29.64 -20.29 -22.97
CA GLY A 3 -29.16 -21.69 -23.05
C GLY A 3 -27.89 -22.06 -22.26
N VAL A 4 -27.31 -21.14 -21.49
CA VAL A 4 -26.21 -21.49 -20.55
C VAL A 4 -26.75 -21.41 -19.13
N GLU A 5 -26.79 -22.56 -18.43
CA GLU A 5 -27.28 -22.66 -17.05
C GLU A 5 -26.22 -22.22 -16.03
N SER A 6 -24.96 -22.61 -16.20
CA SER A 6 -23.85 -22.12 -15.38
C SER A 6 -22.49 -22.26 -16.09
N ILE A 7 -21.52 -21.44 -15.68
CA ILE A 7 -20.12 -21.53 -16.12
C ILE A 7 -19.26 -21.67 -14.86
N VAL A 8 -18.47 -22.75 -14.81
CA VAL A 8 -17.50 -22.97 -13.74
C VAL A 8 -16.10 -22.69 -14.29
N PRO A 9 -15.37 -21.68 -13.76
CA PRO A 9 -14.00 -21.43 -14.16
C PRO A 9 -13.10 -22.58 -13.72
N ILE A 10 -12.41 -23.21 -14.68
CA ILE A 10 -11.45 -24.30 -14.41
C ILE A 10 -10.15 -23.75 -13.81
N MET A 11 -9.75 -22.54 -14.21
CA MET A 11 -8.49 -21.92 -13.81
C MET A 11 -8.75 -20.68 -12.96
N LYS A 12 -7.89 -20.48 -11.96
CA LYS A 12 -7.94 -19.29 -11.12
C LYS A 12 -7.67 -18.04 -11.95
N PRO A 13 -8.41 -16.94 -11.71
CA PRO A 13 -8.27 -15.70 -12.50
C PRO A 13 -6.98 -14.92 -12.21
N TYR A 14 -6.14 -15.38 -11.26
CA TYR A 14 -4.95 -14.68 -10.78
C TYR A 14 -3.64 -15.46 -11.01
N LYS A 15 -3.50 -16.11 -12.16
CA LYS A 15 -2.34 -16.98 -12.49
C LYS A 15 -0.97 -16.36 -12.21
N LEU A 16 -0.79 -15.07 -12.50
CA LEU A 16 0.50 -14.37 -12.34
C LEU A 16 0.83 -14.06 -10.88
N ALA A 17 -0.18 -13.85 -10.04
CA ALA A 17 0.00 -13.62 -8.60
C ALA A 17 -0.06 -14.93 -7.79
N GLY A 18 -0.55 -16.02 -8.40
CA GLY A 18 -0.67 -17.33 -7.78
C GLY A 18 0.66 -18.08 -7.74
N LYS A 19 0.84 -18.91 -6.71
CA LYS A 19 2.04 -19.75 -6.56
C LYS A 19 2.15 -20.88 -7.59
N GLU A 20 1.07 -21.15 -8.33
CA GLU A 20 1.00 -22.21 -9.34
C GLU A 20 1.98 -21.97 -10.50
N LEU A 21 2.20 -20.71 -10.86
CA LEU A 21 3.14 -20.33 -11.92
C LEU A 21 4.55 -20.06 -11.39
N LYS A 22 4.65 -19.48 -10.18
CA LYS A 22 5.92 -19.18 -9.51
C LYS A 22 5.83 -19.59 -8.05
N GLN A 23 6.54 -20.65 -7.67
CA GLN A 23 6.49 -21.17 -6.31
C GLN A 23 7.36 -20.35 -5.35
N GLU A 24 8.43 -19.75 -5.84
CA GLU A 24 9.33 -18.94 -5.04
C GLU A 24 8.67 -17.61 -4.61
N PRO A 25 8.87 -17.18 -3.35
CA PRO A 25 8.39 -15.88 -2.90
C PRO A 25 9.02 -14.76 -3.74
N THR A 26 8.19 -13.78 -4.13
CA THR A 26 8.69 -12.57 -4.77
C THR A 26 9.18 -11.61 -3.68
N ILE A 27 10.46 -11.24 -3.76
CA ILE A 27 11.05 -10.21 -2.91
C ILE A 27 10.94 -8.87 -3.62
N VAL A 28 10.33 -7.88 -2.96
CA VAL A 28 10.24 -6.51 -3.46
C VAL A 28 11.24 -5.65 -2.69
N GLU A 29 12.20 -5.08 -3.40
CA GLU A 29 13.22 -4.20 -2.81
C GLU A 29 12.78 -2.73 -2.91
N VAL A 30 12.79 -2.03 -1.77
CA VAL A 30 12.45 -0.61 -1.65
C VAL A 30 13.58 0.07 -0.88
N GLY A 31 14.52 0.67 -1.62
CA GLY A 31 15.74 1.19 -1.01
C GLY A 31 16.54 0.07 -0.34
N ASP A 32 16.74 0.18 0.97
CA ASP A 32 17.43 -0.80 1.82
C ASP A 32 16.49 -1.85 2.43
N VAL A 33 15.18 -1.79 2.15
CA VAL A 33 14.16 -2.69 2.72
C VAL A 33 13.77 -3.78 1.73
N ARG A 34 13.77 -5.04 2.19
CA ARG A 34 13.29 -6.21 1.41
C ARG A 34 11.96 -6.72 1.95
N ILE A 35 10.90 -6.62 1.15
CA ILE A 35 9.55 -7.07 1.50
C ILE A 35 9.30 -8.46 0.91
N GLY A 36 8.80 -9.39 1.72
CA GLY A 36 8.52 -10.77 1.33
C GLY A 36 9.63 -11.78 1.65
N GLY A 37 10.69 -11.33 2.34
CA GLY A 37 11.77 -12.18 2.84
C GLY A 37 11.50 -12.72 4.25
N ASN A 38 12.58 -13.06 4.97
CA ASN A 38 12.50 -13.62 6.33
C ASN A 38 12.21 -12.57 7.43
N GLU A 39 12.37 -11.29 7.11
CA GLU A 39 12.15 -10.19 8.06
C GLU A 39 10.71 -9.67 7.99
N VAL A 40 10.13 -9.36 9.15
CA VAL A 40 8.85 -8.66 9.24
C VAL A 40 9.08 -7.16 9.05
N VAL A 41 8.62 -6.64 7.91
CA VAL A 41 8.69 -5.21 7.60
C VAL A 41 7.44 -4.49 8.12
N VAL A 42 7.62 -3.52 9.01
CA VAL A 42 6.54 -2.66 9.51
C VAL A 42 6.52 -1.34 8.73
N MET A 43 5.34 -1.01 8.21
CA MET A 43 5.05 0.29 7.57
C MET A 43 4.07 1.07 8.44
N ALA A 44 4.44 2.28 8.87
CA ALA A 44 3.62 3.08 9.78
C ALA A 44 3.64 4.56 9.42
N GLY A 45 2.64 5.31 9.88
CA GLY A 45 2.47 6.72 9.58
C GLY A 45 1.00 7.15 9.54
N PRO A 46 0.72 8.45 9.32
CA PRO A 46 -0.62 8.99 9.40
C PRO A 46 -1.52 8.55 8.23
N CYS A 47 -2.83 8.57 8.42
CA CYS A 47 -3.80 8.24 7.35
C CYS A 47 -3.69 9.22 6.18
N ALA A 48 -3.80 10.52 6.46
CA ALA A 48 -3.61 11.60 5.51
C ALA A 48 -2.48 12.53 5.97
N ILE A 49 -1.73 13.08 5.03
CA ILE A 49 -0.70 14.08 5.29
C ILE A 49 -1.38 15.45 5.30
N GLU A 50 -1.40 16.09 6.45
CA GLU A 50 -2.01 17.42 6.64
C GLU A 50 -0.97 18.54 6.69
N ASN A 51 0.22 18.26 7.27
CA ASN A 51 1.28 19.23 7.48
C ASN A 51 2.65 18.53 7.43
N GLU A 52 3.63 19.15 6.76
CA GLU A 52 5.01 18.68 6.67
C GLU A 52 5.65 18.48 8.05
N GLN A 53 5.49 19.44 8.96
CA GLN A 53 6.13 19.43 10.27
C GLN A 53 5.69 18.21 11.09
N ILE A 54 4.38 17.96 11.11
CA ILE A 54 3.78 16.80 11.79
C ILE A 54 4.21 15.50 11.10
N TYR A 55 4.28 15.51 9.77
CA TYR A 55 4.71 14.33 9.00
C TYR A 55 6.17 13.95 9.29
N VAL A 56 7.08 14.93 9.30
CA VAL A 56 8.50 14.74 9.64
C VAL A 56 8.68 14.33 11.11
N GLU A 57 7.92 14.90 12.04
CA GLU A 57 7.95 14.48 13.44
C GLU A 57 7.49 13.02 13.59
N THR A 58 6.41 12.65 12.88
CA THR A 58 5.90 11.28 12.85
C THR A 58 6.94 10.34 12.26
N ALA A 59 7.62 10.73 11.19
CA ALA A 59 8.71 9.96 10.59
C ALA A 59 9.80 9.59 11.60
N LYS A 60 10.22 10.57 12.43
CA LYS A 60 11.23 10.34 13.48
C LYS A 60 10.74 9.36 14.53
N LYS A 61 9.51 9.52 15.02
CA LYS A 61 8.91 8.62 16.03
C LYS A 61 8.74 7.20 15.49
N VAL A 62 8.26 7.06 14.26
CA VAL A 62 8.03 5.78 13.59
C VAL A 62 9.34 5.05 13.33
N LYS A 63 10.40 5.76 12.90
CA LYS A 63 11.74 5.20 12.76
C LYS A 63 12.32 4.75 14.12
N ALA A 64 12.16 5.56 15.16
CA ALA A 64 12.60 5.21 16.51
C ALA A 64 11.88 3.98 17.07
N ALA A 65 10.62 3.76 16.69
CA ALA A 65 9.84 2.57 17.04
C ALA A 65 10.20 1.32 16.22
N GLY A 66 11.13 1.43 15.25
CA GLY A 66 11.62 0.30 14.47
C GLY A 66 10.88 0.02 13.16
N ALA A 67 9.94 0.87 12.76
CA ALA A 67 9.33 0.75 11.43
C ALA A 67 10.33 1.17 10.34
N LYS A 68 10.33 0.43 9.23
CA LYS A 68 11.28 0.63 8.13
C LYS A 68 10.73 1.49 7.00
N ILE A 69 9.41 1.64 6.93
CA ILE A 69 8.74 2.41 5.88
C ILE A 69 7.77 3.40 6.51
N LEU A 70 7.87 4.67 6.11
CA LEU A 70 6.91 5.71 6.43
C LEU A 70 5.80 5.74 5.37
N ARG A 71 4.54 5.63 5.78
CA ARG A 71 3.39 5.83 4.90
C ARG A 71 2.65 7.14 5.21
N GLY A 72 1.98 7.70 4.21
CA GLY A 72 1.08 8.84 4.39
C GLY A 72 0.27 9.10 3.11
N GLY A 73 -1.05 9.19 3.22
CA GLY A 73 -1.90 9.52 2.09
C GLY A 73 -1.76 10.99 1.72
N ALA A 74 -1.15 11.29 0.57
CA ALA A 74 -1.17 12.64 0.03
C ALA A 74 -2.57 12.98 -0.47
N SER A 75 -3.15 12.18 -1.37
CA SER A 75 -4.51 12.38 -1.88
C SER A 75 -5.48 11.39 -1.27
N SER A 76 -6.58 11.89 -0.68
CA SER A 76 -7.73 11.09 -0.29
C SER A 76 -8.92 11.42 -1.19
N PRO A 77 -9.71 10.42 -1.65
CA PRO A 77 -10.98 10.70 -2.30
C PRO A 77 -11.88 11.48 -1.34
N VAL A 78 -12.54 12.52 -1.87
CA VAL A 78 -13.45 13.37 -1.11
C VAL A 78 -14.83 12.73 -1.10
N HIS A 79 -15.43 12.60 0.09
CA HIS A 79 -16.85 12.32 0.19
C HIS A 79 -17.62 13.62 -0.10
N PRO A 80 -18.77 13.61 -0.82
CA PRO A 80 -19.47 14.83 -1.21
C PRO A 80 -19.84 15.76 -0.05
N LEU A 81 -20.05 15.19 1.15
CA LEU A 81 -20.41 15.92 2.36
C LEU A 81 -19.23 16.14 3.32
N MET A 82 -18.02 15.67 2.99
CA MET A 82 -16.84 15.80 3.85
C MET A 82 -15.59 16.13 3.03
N PRO A 83 -15.15 17.40 3.02
CA PRO A 83 -13.95 17.81 2.30
C PRO A 83 -12.68 17.26 2.98
N SER A 84 -11.72 16.79 2.17
CA SER A 84 -10.44 16.25 2.66
C SER A 84 -9.49 17.36 3.07
N LYS A 85 -8.77 17.17 4.18
CA LYS A 85 -7.65 18.02 4.62
C LYS A 85 -6.27 17.59 4.09
N ALA A 86 -6.22 16.62 3.18
CA ALA A 86 -4.98 16.01 2.71
C ALA A 86 -4.25 16.89 1.67
N TRP A 87 -2.92 16.79 1.60
CA TRP A 87 -2.08 17.46 0.61
C TRP A 87 -2.51 17.21 -0.84
N LYS A 88 -2.39 18.23 -1.68
CA LYS A 88 -2.63 18.07 -3.13
C LYS A 88 -1.33 17.64 -3.80
N LYS A 89 -1.44 17.07 -5.01
CA LYS A 89 -0.28 16.69 -5.84
C LYS A 89 0.70 17.86 -6.07
N THR A 90 0.25 19.10 -5.92
CA THR A 90 1.05 20.33 -6.01
C THR A 90 1.95 20.57 -4.80
N ASP A 91 1.69 19.92 -3.67
CA ASP A 91 2.44 20.09 -2.41
C ASP A 91 3.58 19.06 -2.28
N LEU A 92 3.57 18.03 -3.11
CA LEU A 92 4.66 17.07 -3.28
C LEU A 92 5.65 17.64 -4.32
N LYS A 93 6.74 18.25 -3.86
CA LYS A 93 7.91 18.58 -4.69
C LYS A 93 8.84 17.40 -4.83
#